data_AF-A0A351MJL9-F1
#
_entry.id   AF-A0A351MJL9-F1
#
_cell.length_a   1.000
_cell.length_b   1.000
_cell.length_c   1.000
_cell.angle_alpha   90.00
_cell.angle_beta   90.00
_cell.angle_gamma   90.00
#
_symmetry.space_group_name_H-M   'P 1'
#
loop_
_entity.id
_entity.type
_entity.pdbx_description
1 polymer ?
#
loop_
_entity_poly.entity_id
_entity_poly.type
_entity_poly.pdbx_seq_one_letter_code
_entity_poly.pdbx_strand_id
1 'polypeptide(L)'
;PREIFPLARRYNAAVVALTIDEEGMARSAERKVEIARRIYDLALDEYGLQPEDLLFDPLTLPISTGLEDDRANAAQTIEGLRRIKEACPGSYTLLGLSNVSFGLKPAARAALNSVFLHECRAAGLDSAIVHAGRIQPLYRIDEAVRETCLDLIYDRRREGYDPLTALVSLFETVSTEAAAERPVLSLEEDLPRRIIEGDRQGLEAQLDLALESYGALDIINDYLLEGMKTVGELFGSGQMQLPFVLQSAEVMKTAVAYLEPHMPKAEGGRSRGTMVLATVKGDVHDIGKNL
;
A
#
# COMPACT_ATOMS: atom_id res chain seq x y z
N PRO A 1 -9.95 -2.83 30.25
CA PRO A 1 -9.44 -1.48 30.63
C PRO A 1 -8.79 -1.40 32.02
N ARG A 2 -9.50 -1.80 33.09
CA ARG A 2 -9.07 -1.62 34.50
C ARG A 2 -7.70 -2.20 34.85
N GLU A 3 -7.32 -3.32 34.24
CA GLU A 3 -6.00 -3.95 34.47
C GLU A 3 -4.92 -3.40 33.54
N ILE A 4 -5.28 -3.12 32.27
CA ILE A 4 -4.32 -2.77 31.22
C ILE A 4 -3.89 -1.30 31.28
N PHE A 5 -4.81 -0.37 31.51
CA PHE A 5 -4.52 1.07 31.49
C PHE A 5 -3.55 1.53 32.59
N PRO A 6 -3.65 1.05 33.84
CA PRO A 6 -2.63 1.35 34.85
C PRO A 6 -1.24 0.85 34.45
N LEU A 7 -1.15 -0.31 33.81
CA LEU A 7 0.13 -0.86 33.33
C LEU A 7 0.67 -0.02 32.16
N ALA A 8 -0.17 0.31 31.19
CA ALA A 8 0.18 1.16 30.06
C ALA A 8 0.72 2.51 30.54
N ARG A 9 0.03 3.15 31.49
CA ARG A 9 0.47 4.42 32.08
C ARG A 9 1.79 4.30 32.84
N ARG A 10 1.96 3.23 33.64
CA ARG A 10 3.17 2.97 34.43
C ARG A 10 4.40 2.74 33.55
N TYR A 11 4.24 2.05 32.43
CA TYR A 11 5.33 1.67 31.54
C TYR A 11 5.44 2.55 30.29
N ASN A 12 4.62 3.61 30.18
CA ASN A 12 4.59 4.52 29.05
C ASN A 12 4.40 3.77 27.71
N ALA A 13 3.44 2.85 27.69
CA ALA A 13 3.14 2.00 26.56
C ALA A 13 1.82 2.43 25.91
N ALA A 14 1.78 2.42 24.57
CA ALA A 14 0.57 2.57 23.81
C ALA A 14 -0.31 1.30 23.90
N VAL A 15 -1.60 1.45 23.67
CA VAL A 15 -2.59 0.36 23.71
C VAL A 15 -3.37 0.27 22.41
N VAL A 16 -3.64 -0.96 21.97
CA VAL A 16 -4.60 -1.22 20.90
C VAL A 16 -5.97 -1.43 21.53
N ALA A 17 -6.90 -0.54 21.21
CA ALA A 17 -8.26 -0.52 21.72
C ALA A 17 -9.22 -1.04 20.64
N LEU A 18 -9.64 -2.29 20.77
CA LEU A 18 -10.63 -2.88 19.87
C LEU A 18 -12.03 -2.35 20.23
N THR A 19 -12.86 -2.09 19.22
CA THR A 19 -14.26 -1.68 19.44
C THR A 19 -15.14 -2.90 19.76
N ILE A 20 -14.84 -3.54 20.88
CA ILE A 20 -15.56 -4.69 21.47
C ILE A 20 -15.94 -4.30 22.89
N ASP A 21 -17.19 -4.54 23.26
CA ASP A 21 -17.67 -4.28 24.61
C ASP A 21 -18.49 -5.46 25.16
N GLU A 22 -19.27 -5.21 26.21
CA GLU A 22 -20.07 -6.22 26.89
C GLU A 22 -21.17 -6.84 26.00
N GLU A 23 -21.59 -6.14 24.93
CA GLU A 23 -22.54 -6.64 23.93
C GLU A 23 -21.85 -7.38 22.77
N GLY A 24 -20.51 -7.34 22.72
CA GLY A 24 -19.70 -8.05 21.76
C GLY A 24 -19.02 -7.14 20.73
N MET A 25 -18.80 -7.67 19.53
CA MET A 25 -18.07 -6.98 18.46
C MET A 25 -18.95 -5.95 17.76
N ALA A 26 -18.51 -4.69 17.71
CA ALA A 26 -19.24 -3.66 16.99
C ALA A 26 -19.20 -3.88 15.47
N ARG A 27 -20.39 -4.01 14.87
CA ARG A 27 -20.54 -4.16 13.41
C ARG A 27 -20.85 -2.86 12.70
N SER A 28 -21.72 -2.01 13.25
CA SER A 28 -22.04 -0.70 12.68
C SER A 28 -21.00 0.36 13.02
N ALA A 29 -20.80 1.33 12.14
CA ALA A 29 -19.92 2.47 12.36
C ALA A 29 -20.32 3.26 13.62
N GLU A 30 -21.62 3.42 13.86
CA GLU A 30 -22.14 4.07 15.06
C GLU A 30 -21.68 3.37 16.34
N ARG A 31 -21.84 2.04 16.42
CA ARG A 31 -21.41 1.29 17.60
C ARG A 31 -19.90 1.28 17.76
N LYS A 32 -19.14 1.21 16.65
CA LYS A 32 -17.67 1.31 16.67
C LYS A 32 -17.23 2.64 17.31
N VAL A 33 -17.85 3.74 16.91
CA VAL A 33 -17.56 5.09 17.44
C VAL A 33 -17.98 5.25 18.89
N GLU A 34 -19.16 4.74 19.26
CA GLU A 34 -19.65 4.77 20.64
C GLU A 34 -18.68 4.07 21.59
N ILE A 35 -18.24 2.86 21.25
CA ILE A 35 -17.28 2.11 22.06
C ILE A 35 -15.93 2.81 22.08
N ALA A 36 -15.43 3.28 20.93
CA ALA A 36 -14.16 4.01 20.87
C ALA A 36 -14.20 5.26 21.77
N ARG A 37 -15.31 6.01 21.75
CA ARG A 37 -15.49 7.19 22.59
C ARG A 37 -15.51 6.83 24.08
N ARG A 38 -16.26 5.79 24.47
CA ARG A 38 -16.26 5.29 25.86
C ARG A 38 -14.86 4.91 26.32
N ILE A 39 -14.07 4.23 25.47
CA ILE A 39 -12.69 3.86 25.78
C ILE A 39 -11.79 5.10 25.89
N TYR A 40 -11.94 6.05 24.97
CA TYR A 40 -11.17 7.30 24.93
C TYR A 40 -11.37 8.11 26.22
N ASP A 41 -12.63 8.37 26.58
CA ASP A 41 -12.98 9.13 27.79
C ASP A 41 -12.46 8.42 29.04
N LEU A 42 -12.63 7.10 29.13
CA LEU A 42 -12.09 6.31 30.24
C LEU A 42 -10.56 6.43 30.34
N ALA A 43 -9.85 6.25 29.25
CA ALA A 43 -8.39 6.25 29.23
C ALA A 43 -7.80 7.59 29.68
N LEU A 44 -8.38 8.70 29.23
CA LEU A 44 -7.94 10.05 29.55
C LEU A 44 -8.37 10.47 30.96
N ASP A 45 -9.66 10.41 31.25
CA ASP A 45 -10.23 11.04 32.44
C ASP A 45 -9.96 10.24 33.71
N GLU A 46 -10.01 8.90 33.63
CA GLU A 46 -9.84 8.04 34.80
C GLU A 46 -8.41 7.52 34.98
N TYR A 47 -7.69 7.26 33.89
CA TYR A 47 -6.37 6.60 33.93
C TYR A 47 -5.20 7.51 33.51
N GLY A 48 -5.47 8.72 33.03
CA GLY A 48 -4.46 9.72 32.70
C GLY A 48 -3.52 9.33 31.57
N LEU A 49 -3.97 8.46 30.65
CA LEU A 49 -3.30 8.23 29.36
C LEU A 49 -3.46 9.47 28.48
N GLN A 50 -2.59 9.61 27.48
CA GLN A 50 -2.71 10.65 26.46
C GLN A 50 -3.44 10.10 25.22
N PRO A 51 -4.06 10.97 24.39
CA PRO A 51 -4.69 10.55 23.14
C PRO A 51 -3.75 9.73 22.24
N GLU A 52 -2.48 10.12 22.16
CA GLU A 52 -1.48 9.50 21.28
C GLU A 52 -1.08 8.08 21.75
N ASP A 53 -1.42 7.72 22.99
CA ASP A 53 -1.22 6.36 23.52
C ASP A 53 -2.27 5.37 22.98
N LEU A 54 -3.33 5.84 22.31
CA LEU A 54 -4.46 5.04 21.88
C LEU A 54 -4.41 4.75 20.36
N LEU A 55 -4.44 3.45 20.02
CA LEU A 55 -4.65 2.97 18.66
C LEU A 55 -5.99 2.23 18.58
N PHE A 56 -7.00 2.84 17.98
CA PHE A 56 -8.33 2.23 17.85
C PHE A 56 -8.38 1.24 16.68
N ASP A 57 -8.84 0.02 16.96
CA ASP A 57 -9.16 -0.99 15.96
C ASP A 57 -10.69 -1.11 15.81
N PRO A 58 -11.27 -0.49 14.77
CA PRO A 58 -12.70 -0.57 14.50
C PRO A 58 -13.14 -1.93 13.93
N LEU A 59 -12.35 -2.99 14.06
CA LEU A 59 -12.65 -4.37 13.66
C LEU A 59 -12.85 -4.56 12.16
N THR A 60 -11.92 -5.28 11.53
CA THR A 60 -12.14 -5.85 10.21
C THR A 60 -12.86 -7.19 10.33
N LEU A 61 -14.11 -7.23 9.86
CA LEU A 61 -14.94 -8.44 9.82
C LEU A 61 -15.08 -8.95 8.37
N PRO A 62 -15.37 -10.25 8.17
CA PRO A 62 -15.53 -10.82 6.84
C PRO A 62 -16.63 -10.17 6.01
N ILE A 63 -16.44 -10.09 4.69
CA ILE A 63 -17.51 -9.72 3.72
C ILE A 63 -17.75 -10.82 2.66
N SER A 64 -16.96 -11.88 2.69
CA SER A 64 -16.92 -12.95 1.68
C SER A 64 -17.52 -14.28 2.13
N THR A 65 -18.27 -14.30 3.23
CA THR A 65 -18.92 -15.51 3.78
C THR A 65 -20.21 -15.88 3.05
N GLY A 66 -20.80 -14.91 2.32
CA GLY A 66 -22.12 -15.04 1.70
C GLY A 66 -23.29 -14.73 2.64
N LEU A 67 -23.05 -14.50 3.93
CA LEU A 67 -24.08 -14.12 4.89
C LEU A 67 -24.49 -12.67 4.68
N GLU A 68 -25.80 -12.39 4.74
CA GLU A 68 -26.36 -11.05 4.52
C GLU A 68 -25.79 -10.02 5.50
N ASP A 69 -25.76 -10.44 6.76
CA ASP A 69 -25.21 -9.74 7.91
C ASP A 69 -23.74 -9.30 7.73
N ASP A 70 -22.98 -9.99 6.89
CA ASP A 70 -21.56 -9.70 6.68
C ASP A 70 -21.31 -8.67 5.57
N ARG A 71 -22.30 -8.43 4.69
CA ARG A 71 -22.10 -7.65 3.47
C ARG A 71 -21.68 -6.20 3.72
N ALA A 72 -22.23 -5.58 4.76
CA ALA A 72 -21.92 -4.18 5.10
C ALA A 72 -20.65 -4.00 5.96
N ASN A 73 -20.02 -5.08 6.45
CA ASN A 73 -18.97 -4.98 7.47
C ASN A 73 -17.79 -4.09 7.05
N ALA A 74 -17.33 -4.18 5.80
CA ALA A 74 -16.20 -3.39 5.31
C ALA A 74 -16.55 -1.89 5.23
N ALA A 75 -17.69 -1.54 4.64
CA ALA A 75 -18.20 -0.17 4.60
C ALA A 75 -18.35 0.44 6.00
N GLN A 76 -18.89 -0.32 6.95
CA GLN A 76 -19.05 0.13 8.34
C GLN A 76 -17.70 0.31 9.06
N THR A 77 -16.68 -0.46 8.68
CA THR A 77 -15.31 -0.29 9.19
C THR A 77 -14.67 0.99 8.64
N ILE A 78 -14.81 1.23 7.34
CA ILE A 78 -14.30 2.45 6.67
C ILE A 78 -14.97 3.70 7.25
N GLU A 79 -16.28 3.69 7.42
CA GLU A 79 -17.01 4.79 8.04
C GLU A 79 -16.66 4.95 9.53
N GLY A 80 -16.49 3.84 10.25
CA GLY A 80 -16.00 3.83 11.62
C GLY A 80 -14.64 4.52 11.76
N LEU A 81 -13.70 4.27 10.84
CA LEU A 81 -12.40 4.96 10.83
C LEU A 81 -12.56 6.48 10.76
N ARG A 82 -13.32 7.00 9.77
CA ARG A 82 -13.52 8.46 9.62
C ARG A 82 -14.08 9.07 10.89
N ARG A 83 -15.15 8.47 11.42
CA ARG A 83 -15.87 9.00 12.58
C ARG A 83 -15.06 8.86 13.88
N ILE A 84 -14.24 7.83 14.03
CA ILE A 84 -13.35 7.69 15.19
C ILE A 84 -12.27 8.79 15.17
N LYS A 85 -11.67 9.10 14.01
CA LYS A 85 -10.70 10.19 13.90
C LYS A 85 -11.29 11.54 14.32
N GLU A 86 -12.57 11.77 14.03
CA GLU A 86 -13.30 12.96 14.47
C GLU A 86 -13.66 12.92 15.97
N ALA A 87 -14.17 11.79 16.45
CA ALA A 87 -14.67 11.64 17.82
C ALA A 87 -13.56 11.51 18.88
N CYS A 88 -12.38 11.03 18.50
CA CYS A 88 -11.24 10.74 19.37
C CYS A 88 -9.98 11.48 18.87
N PRO A 89 -9.97 12.83 18.88
CA PRO A 89 -8.88 13.61 18.29
C PRO A 89 -7.54 13.34 18.98
N GLY A 90 -6.45 13.34 18.22
CA GLY A 90 -5.10 13.05 18.74
C GLY A 90 -4.79 11.56 18.89
N SER A 91 -5.80 10.68 18.84
CA SER A 91 -5.59 9.24 18.78
C SER A 91 -5.29 8.73 17.36
N TYR A 92 -4.78 7.50 17.31
CA TYR A 92 -4.49 6.80 16.07
C TYR A 92 -5.47 5.65 15.84
N THR A 93 -5.45 5.11 14.62
CA THR A 93 -6.24 3.97 14.21
C THR A 93 -5.34 2.86 13.68
N LEU A 94 -5.69 1.61 13.97
CA LEU A 94 -4.96 0.42 13.54
C LEU A 94 -5.93 -0.64 13.05
N LEU A 95 -5.63 -1.33 11.95
CA LEU A 95 -6.47 -2.43 11.47
C LEU A 95 -5.65 -3.63 10.99
N GLY A 96 -6.06 -4.83 11.41
CA GLY A 96 -5.67 -6.08 10.75
C GLY A 96 -6.60 -6.42 9.59
N LEU A 97 -6.11 -6.37 8.35
CA LEU A 97 -7.00 -6.42 7.17
C LEU A 97 -7.47 -7.82 6.76
N SER A 98 -6.74 -8.89 7.13
CA SER A 98 -6.88 -10.21 6.48
C SER A 98 -8.24 -10.89 6.66
N ASN A 99 -9.04 -10.46 7.63
CA ASN A 99 -10.37 -11.00 7.88
C ASN A 99 -11.40 -10.57 6.85
N VAL A 100 -11.22 -9.40 6.19
CA VAL A 100 -12.18 -8.91 5.18
C VAL A 100 -12.36 -9.94 4.06
N SER A 101 -11.28 -10.64 3.71
CA SER A 101 -11.20 -11.58 2.60
C SER A 101 -11.33 -13.05 3.02
N PHE A 102 -11.83 -13.33 4.23
CA PHE A 102 -11.93 -14.68 4.79
C PHE A 102 -12.71 -15.63 3.86
N GLY A 103 -12.13 -16.81 3.58
CA GLY A 103 -12.73 -17.82 2.71
C GLY A 103 -12.42 -17.69 1.21
N LEU A 104 -11.83 -16.59 0.75
CA LEU A 104 -11.43 -16.41 -0.64
C LEU A 104 -10.10 -17.13 -0.98
N LYS A 105 -9.90 -17.43 -2.26
CA LYS A 105 -8.62 -17.97 -2.79
C LYS A 105 -7.49 -16.93 -2.68
N PRO A 106 -6.21 -17.34 -2.60
CA PRO A 106 -5.08 -16.43 -2.38
C PRO A 106 -4.99 -15.21 -3.32
N ALA A 107 -5.26 -15.38 -4.61
CA ALA A 107 -5.23 -14.28 -5.59
C ALA A 107 -6.33 -13.24 -5.34
N ALA A 108 -7.58 -13.69 -5.13
CA ALA A 108 -8.70 -12.82 -4.77
C ALA A 108 -8.46 -12.11 -3.43
N ARG A 109 -7.86 -12.79 -2.44
CA ARG A 109 -7.46 -12.18 -1.16
C ARG A 109 -6.47 -11.04 -1.35
N ALA A 110 -5.45 -11.23 -2.21
CA ALA A 110 -4.45 -10.20 -2.47
C ALA A 110 -5.10 -8.94 -3.08
N ALA A 111 -5.97 -9.10 -4.08
CA ALA A 111 -6.68 -7.99 -4.69
C ALA A 111 -7.60 -7.28 -3.68
N LEU A 112 -8.49 -8.02 -3.01
CA LEU A 112 -9.46 -7.43 -2.08
C LEU A 112 -8.78 -6.72 -0.89
N ASN A 113 -7.76 -7.34 -0.29
CA ASN A 113 -7.03 -6.70 0.81
C ASN A 113 -6.30 -5.43 0.36
N SER A 114 -5.83 -5.38 -0.89
CA SER A 114 -5.14 -4.21 -1.44
C SER A 114 -6.09 -3.04 -1.70
N VAL A 115 -7.27 -3.33 -2.27
CA VAL A 115 -8.33 -2.33 -2.46
C VAL A 115 -8.85 -1.84 -1.10
N PHE A 116 -9.14 -2.76 -0.18
CA PHE A 116 -9.61 -2.40 1.16
C PHE A 116 -8.59 -1.56 1.94
N LEU A 117 -7.29 -1.88 1.86
CA LEU A 117 -6.23 -1.06 2.47
C LEU A 117 -6.26 0.38 1.93
N HIS A 118 -6.46 0.55 0.63
CA HIS A 118 -6.52 1.87 0.02
C HIS A 118 -7.71 2.68 0.54
N GLU A 119 -8.90 2.08 0.57
CA GLU A 119 -10.11 2.72 1.10
C GLU A 119 -9.96 3.10 2.58
N CYS A 120 -9.42 2.19 3.40
CA CYS A 120 -9.15 2.48 4.80
C CYS A 120 -8.14 3.62 4.98
N ARG A 121 -7.07 3.67 4.17
CA ARG A 121 -6.09 4.76 4.20
C ARG A 121 -6.73 6.10 3.82
N ALA A 122 -7.58 6.12 2.80
CA ALA A 122 -8.33 7.30 2.38
C ALA A 122 -9.36 7.75 3.44
N ALA A 123 -9.80 6.84 4.31
CA ALA A 123 -10.65 7.11 5.46
C ALA A 123 -9.88 7.55 6.73
N GLY A 124 -8.55 7.60 6.68
CA GLY A 124 -7.72 8.09 7.80
C GLY A 124 -7.07 6.99 8.65
N LEU A 125 -6.96 5.76 8.13
CA LEU A 125 -6.20 4.69 8.79
C LEU A 125 -4.73 5.10 8.99
N ASP A 126 -4.24 5.06 10.23
CA ASP A 126 -2.86 5.43 10.57
C ASP A 126 -1.88 4.24 10.47
N SER A 127 -2.32 3.03 10.83
CA SER A 127 -1.49 1.82 10.83
C SER A 127 -2.25 0.57 10.37
N ALA A 128 -1.57 -0.37 9.73
CA ALA A 128 -2.18 -1.60 9.24
C ALA A 128 -1.30 -2.83 9.53
N ILE A 129 -1.92 -3.91 9.99
CA ILE A 129 -1.30 -5.23 10.11
C ILE A 129 -1.61 -6.01 8.82
N VAL A 130 -0.59 -6.15 7.97
CA VAL A 130 -0.71 -6.76 6.64
C VAL A 130 0.53 -7.58 6.26
N HIS A 131 0.35 -8.53 5.34
CA HIS A 131 1.48 -9.16 4.66
C HIS A 131 1.92 -8.27 3.48
N ALA A 132 2.94 -7.42 3.68
CA ALA A 132 3.36 -6.42 2.68
C ALA A 132 3.61 -7.02 1.28
N GLY A 133 4.29 -8.17 1.18
CA GLY A 133 4.53 -8.85 -0.10
C GLY A 133 3.30 -9.44 -0.81
N ARG A 134 2.10 -9.32 -0.23
CA ARG A 134 0.82 -9.75 -0.81
C ARG A 134 -0.10 -8.56 -1.13
N ILE A 135 0.31 -7.34 -0.79
CA ILE A 135 -0.37 -6.13 -1.22
C ILE A 135 0.08 -5.80 -2.63
N GLN A 136 -0.84 -5.32 -3.45
CA GLN A 136 -0.60 -4.91 -4.83
C GLN A 136 -0.84 -3.40 -4.94
N PRO A 137 0.00 -2.66 -5.70
CA PRO A 137 -0.33 -1.29 -6.09
C PRO A 137 -1.66 -1.27 -6.84
N LEU A 138 -2.52 -0.28 -6.58
CA LEU A 138 -3.87 -0.25 -7.14
C LEU A 138 -3.89 -0.22 -8.68
N TYR A 139 -2.94 0.47 -9.30
CA TYR A 139 -2.85 0.58 -10.75
C TYR A 139 -2.51 -0.75 -11.44
N ARG A 140 -1.99 -1.74 -10.70
CA ARG A 140 -1.70 -3.09 -11.23
C ARG A 140 -2.86 -4.06 -11.08
N ILE A 141 -3.89 -3.70 -10.33
CA ILE A 141 -5.08 -4.52 -10.20
C ILE A 141 -5.94 -4.23 -11.43
N ASP A 142 -6.32 -5.29 -12.15
CA ASP A 142 -7.23 -5.19 -13.30
C ASP A 142 -8.47 -4.36 -12.93
N GLU A 143 -8.91 -3.50 -13.85
CA GLU A 143 -9.98 -2.54 -13.58
C GLU A 143 -11.29 -3.25 -13.21
N ALA A 144 -11.65 -4.33 -13.90
CA ALA A 144 -12.87 -5.08 -13.58
C ALA A 144 -12.77 -5.76 -12.20
N VAL A 145 -11.58 -6.26 -11.83
CA VAL A 145 -11.32 -6.79 -10.48
C VAL A 145 -11.41 -5.70 -9.43
N ARG A 146 -10.82 -4.53 -9.67
CA ARG A 146 -10.82 -3.39 -8.73
C ARG A 146 -12.24 -2.89 -8.49
N GLU A 147 -13.01 -2.65 -9.55
CA GLU A 147 -14.41 -2.20 -9.43
C GLU A 147 -15.28 -3.26 -8.73
N THR A 148 -15.07 -4.54 -9.01
CA THR A 148 -15.80 -5.61 -8.31
C THR A 148 -15.43 -5.68 -6.82
N CYS A 149 -14.16 -5.47 -6.46
CA CYS A 149 -13.74 -5.35 -5.07
C CYS A 149 -14.39 -4.14 -4.37
N LEU A 150 -14.47 -2.99 -5.03
CA LEU A 150 -15.15 -1.80 -4.50
C LEU A 150 -16.66 -2.04 -4.33
N ASP A 151 -17.30 -2.66 -5.31
CA ASP A 151 -18.71 -3.04 -5.24
C ASP A 151 -18.96 -4.01 -4.08
N LEU A 152 -18.02 -4.93 -3.79
CA LEU A 152 -18.11 -5.83 -2.64
C LEU A 152 -17.89 -5.10 -1.30
N ILE A 153 -16.89 -4.21 -1.22
CA ILE A 153 -16.58 -3.44 0.00
C ILE A 153 -17.76 -2.55 0.42
N TYR A 154 -18.42 -1.91 -0.55
CA TYR A 154 -19.52 -0.98 -0.34
C TYR A 154 -20.91 -1.57 -0.52
N ASP A 155 -21.00 -2.89 -0.65
CA ASP A 155 -22.25 -3.62 -0.84
C ASP A 155 -23.15 -3.07 -1.98
N ARG A 156 -22.57 -2.81 -3.15
CA ARG A 156 -23.25 -2.22 -4.32
C ARG A 156 -23.97 -3.26 -5.18
N ARG A 157 -24.74 -4.14 -4.52
CA ARG A 157 -25.59 -5.15 -5.18
C ARG A 157 -26.70 -4.48 -5.98
N ARG A 158 -27.07 -5.11 -7.09
CA ARG A 158 -28.15 -4.68 -8.00
C ARG A 158 -28.80 -5.92 -8.62
N GLU A 159 -29.99 -5.76 -9.20
CA GLU A 159 -30.71 -6.89 -9.77
C GLU A 159 -29.82 -7.66 -10.78
N GLY A 160 -29.67 -8.97 -10.56
CA GLY A 160 -28.82 -9.84 -11.39
C GLY A 160 -27.30 -9.75 -11.13
N TYR A 161 -26.85 -8.96 -10.14
CA TYR A 161 -25.43 -8.79 -9.83
C TYR A 161 -25.15 -8.87 -8.33
N ASP A 162 -24.37 -9.90 -7.94
CA ASP A 162 -23.74 -10.01 -6.62
C ASP A 162 -22.22 -9.85 -6.78
N PRO A 163 -21.60 -8.83 -6.16
CA PRO A 163 -20.16 -8.58 -6.25
C PRO A 163 -19.30 -9.74 -5.75
N LEU A 164 -19.74 -10.50 -4.74
CA LEU A 164 -18.98 -11.65 -4.22
C LEU A 164 -18.94 -12.76 -5.27
N THR A 165 -20.08 -13.08 -5.87
CA THR A 165 -20.17 -14.07 -6.94
C THR A 165 -19.35 -13.64 -8.14
N ALA A 166 -19.47 -12.37 -8.56
CA ALA A 166 -18.69 -11.81 -9.65
C ALA A 166 -17.17 -11.90 -9.37
N LEU A 167 -16.74 -11.55 -8.16
CA LEU A 167 -15.33 -11.64 -7.76
C LEU A 167 -14.84 -13.09 -7.80
N VAL A 168 -15.61 -14.04 -7.27
CA VAL A 168 -15.24 -15.46 -7.32
C VAL A 168 -15.08 -15.92 -8.76
N SER A 169 -16.03 -15.61 -9.66
CA SER A 169 -15.96 -15.97 -11.07
C SER A 169 -14.76 -15.36 -11.80
N LEU A 170 -14.40 -14.11 -11.50
CA LEU A 170 -13.19 -13.47 -12.06
C LEU A 170 -11.90 -14.23 -11.69
N PHE A 171 -11.88 -14.92 -10.56
CA PHE A 171 -10.71 -15.71 -10.09
C PHE A 171 -10.88 -17.23 -10.26
N GLU A 172 -11.97 -17.70 -10.87
CA GLU A 172 -12.11 -19.10 -11.30
C GLU A 172 -11.34 -19.37 -12.60
N THR A 173 -11.30 -18.38 -13.49
CA THR A 173 -10.58 -18.45 -14.78
C THR A 173 -9.10 -18.12 -14.65
N VAL A 174 -8.71 -17.41 -13.59
CA VAL A 174 -7.30 -17.08 -13.30
C VAL A 174 -6.64 -18.27 -12.64
N SER A 175 -6.12 -19.19 -13.47
CA SER A 175 -5.22 -20.24 -13.00
C SER A 175 -4.01 -19.63 -12.28
N THR A 176 -3.60 -20.25 -11.17
CA THR A 176 -2.61 -19.74 -10.22
C THR A 176 -1.15 -19.81 -10.72
N GLU A 177 -0.95 -20.02 -12.02
CA GLU A 177 0.38 -20.13 -12.65
C GLU A 177 0.43 -19.40 -14.01
N ALA A 178 -0.36 -18.35 -14.22
CA ALA A 178 0.01 -17.38 -15.23
C ALA A 178 1.15 -16.52 -14.67
N ALA A 179 2.39 -17.03 -14.78
CA ALA A 179 3.44 -16.15 -15.26
C ALA A 179 2.88 -15.54 -16.54
N ALA A 180 2.21 -14.39 -16.41
CA ALA A 180 1.66 -13.69 -17.55
C ALA A 180 2.81 -13.62 -18.54
N GLU A 181 2.63 -14.24 -19.73
CA GLU A 181 3.56 -14.07 -20.82
C GLU A 181 3.77 -12.58 -20.91
N ARG A 182 4.97 -12.11 -20.50
CA ARG A 182 5.25 -10.69 -20.54
C ARG A 182 5.08 -10.33 -22.01
N PRO A 183 4.18 -9.39 -22.33
CA PRO A 183 4.10 -8.92 -23.70
C PRO A 183 5.51 -8.53 -24.12
N VAL A 184 5.91 -8.93 -25.33
CA VAL A 184 7.20 -8.50 -25.88
C VAL A 184 7.06 -7.01 -26.14
N LEU A 185 7.53 -6.20 -25.19
CA LEU A 185 7.57 -4.76 -25.28
C LEU A 185 8.82 -4.33 -26.04
N SER A 186 8.78 -3.14 -26.62
CA SER A 186 10.01 -2.50 -27.09
C SER A 186 10.90 -2.10 -25.90
N LEU A 187 12.18 -1.86 -26.14
CA LEU A 187 13.12 -1.45 -25.08
C LEU A 187 12.67 -0.14 -24.40
N GLU A 188 12.12 0.77 -25.20
CA GLU A 188 11.61 2.07 -24.79
C GLU A 188 10.40 1.95 -23.85
N GLU A 189 9.62 0.88 -23.98
CA GLU A 189 8.48 0.59 -23.11
C GLU A 189 8.88 -0.29 -21.91
N ASP A 190 9.80 -1.23 -22.10
CA ASP A 190 10.21 -2.19 -21.06
C ASP A 190 11.05 -1.54 -19.96
N LEU A 191 11.99 -0.66 -20.30
CA LEU A 191 12.88 -0.02 -19.32
C LEU A 191 12.13 0.87 -18.30
N PRO A 192 11.28 1.83 -18.71
CA PRO A 192 10.48 2.60 -17.76
C PRO A 192 9.54 1.69 -16.95
N ARG A 193 8.96 0.68 -17.61
CA ARG A 193 8.05 -0.27 -16.96
C ARG A 193 8.74 -1.06 -15.86
N ARG A 194 9.98 -1.52 -16.04
CA ARG A 194 10.74 -2.22 -14.99
C ARG A 194 11.00 -1.35 -13.77
N ILE A 195 11.28 -0.06 -13.99
CA ILE A 195 11.41 0.90 -12.90
C ILE A 195 10.08 1.05 -12.15
N ILE A 196 8.99 1.31 -12.86
CA ILE A 196 7.64 1.41 -12.28
C ILE A 196 7.24 0.10 -11.55
N GLU A 197 7.69 -1.03 -12.10
CA GLU A 197 7.38 -2.34 -11.58
C GLU A 197 8.21 -2.75 -10.36
N GLY A 198 9.36 -2.08 -10.14
CA GLY A 198 10.37 -2.50 -9.18
C GLY A 198 10.97 -3.87 -9.57
N ASP A 199 11.03 -4.19 -10.86
CA ASP A 199 11.49 -5.47 -11.36
C ASP A 199 12.97 -5.46 -11.76
N ARG A 200 13.78 -6.22 -11.01
CA ARG A 200 15.21 -6.43 -11.29
C ARG A 200 15.46 -7.59 -12.27
N GLN A 201 14.50 -8.48 -12.49
CA GLN A 201 14.73 -9.75 -13.17
C GLN A 201 15.05 -9.55 -14.66
N GLY A 202 16.30 -9.79 -15.06
CA GLY A 202 16.75 -9.62 -16.45
C GLY A 202 16.99 -8.16 -16.84
N LEU A 203 17.06 -7.24 -15.88
CA LEU A 203 17.33 -5.83 -16.11
C LEU A 203 18.64 -5.60 -16.87
N GLU A 204 19.73 -6.23 -16.43
CA GLU A 204 21.06 -6.06 -17.05
C GLU A 204 21.06 -6.46 -18.53
N ALA A 205 20.42 -7.57 -18.88
CA ALA A 205 20.30 -8.01 -20.27
C ALA A 205 19.50 -7.03 -21.14
N GLN A 206 18.51 -6.33 -20.59
CA GLN A 206 17.78 -5.28 -21.30
C GLN A 206 18.59 -4.00 -21.43
N LEU A 207 19.41 -3.67 -20.42
CA LEU A 207 20.35 -2.56 -20.49
C LEU A 207 21.43 -2.81 -21.55
N ASP A 208 21.95 -4.05 -21.66
CA ASP A 208 22.87 -4.45 -22.73
C ASP A 208 22.26 -4.22 -24.10
N LEU A 209 21.03 -4.68 -24.33
CA LEU A 209 20.31 -4.46 -25.60
C LEU A 209 20.09 -2.97 -25.89
N ALA A 210 19.75 -2.18 -24.87
CA ALA A 210 19.57 -0.74 -25.03
C ALA A 210 20.89 -0.02 -25.37
N LEU A 211 22.02 -0.46 -24.80
CA LEU A 211 23.35 0.08 -25.10
C LEU A 211 23.80 -0.17 -26.56
N GLU A 212 23.18 -1.11 -27.28
CA GLU A 212 23.43 -1.28 -28.72
C GLU A 212 22.87 -0.12 -29.56
N SER A 213 21.84 0.56 -29.06
CA SER A 213 21.10 1.61 -29.80
C SER A 213 21.20 3.00 -29.19
N TYR A 214 21.46 3.11 -27.88
CA TYR A 214 21.39 4.35 -27.12
C TYR A 214 22.65 4.57 -26.26
N GLY A 215 23.01 5.83 -26.02
CA GLY A 215 24.06 6.16 -25.05
C GLY A 215 23.60 5.88 -23.62
N ALA A 216 24.52 5.49 -22.73
CA ALA A 216 24.21 5.21 -21.33
C ALA A 216 23.49 6.37 -20.61
N LEU A 217 23.85 7.61 -20.92
CA LEU A 217 23.18 8.81 -20.38
C LEU A 217 21.76 9.00 -20.95
N ASP A 218 21.57 8.72 -22.23
CA ASP A 218 20.26 8.82 -22.89
C ASP A 218 19.31 7.77 -22.29
N ILE A 219 19.80 6.55 -22.03
CA ILE A 219 19.02 5.50 -21.38
C ILE A 219 18.46 5.96 -20.02
N ILE A 220 19.32 6.60 -19.22
CA ILE A 220 18.94 7.10 -17.90
C ILE A 220 17.93 8.24 -18.03
N ASN A 221 18.26 9.25 -18.85
CA ASN A 221 17.49 10.49 -18.91
C ASN A 221 16.12 10.31 -19.58
N ASP A 222 16.06 9.51 -20.63
CA ASP A 222 14.88 9.44 -21.49
C ASP A 222 13.94 8.28 -21.10
N TYR A 223 14.45 7.21 -20.49
CA TYR A 223 13.65 6.03 -20.13
C TYR A 223 13.55 5.80 -18.62
N LEU A 224 14.69 5.69 -17.92
CA LEU A 224 14.67 5.32 -16.51
C LEU A 224 14.09 6.43 -15.62
N LEU A 225 14.44 7.70 -15.90
CA LEU A 225 13.87 8.85 -15.19
C LEU A 225 12.37 9.04 -15.46
N GLU A 226 11.89 8.75 -16.68
CA GLU A 226 10.45 8.80 -16.95
C GLU A 226 9.69 7.75 -16.12
N GLY A 227 10.24 6.54 -15.97
CA GLY A 227 9.71 5.54 -15.05
C GLY A 227 9.65 6.03 -13.60
N MET A 228 10.71 6.68 -13.11
CA MET A 228 10.73 7.26 -11.76
C MET A 228 9.74 8.42 -11.57
N LYS A 229 9.51 9.22 -12.61
CA LYS A 229 8.49 10.28 -12.60
C LYS A 229 7.09 9.69 -12.44
N THR A 230 6.75 8.64 -13.19
CA THR A 230 5.49 7.90 -13.03
C THR A 230 5.36 7.30 -11.62
N VAL A 231 6.43 6.75 -11.05
CA VAL A 231 6.43 6.27 -9.65
C VAL A 231 6.07 7.40 -8.68
N GLY A 232 6.65 8.59 -8.87
CA GLY A 232 6.33 9.78 -8.08
C GLY A 232 4.86 10.19 -8.18
N GLU A 233 4.30 10.20 -9.38
CA GLU A 233 2.88 10.50 -9.64
C GLU A 233 1.94 9.47 -8.98
N LEU A 234 2.26 8.18 -9.10
CA LEU A 234 1.49 7.09 -8.49
C LEU A 234 1.56 7.12 -6.97
N PHE A 235 2.71 7.46 -6.38
CA PHE A 235 2.86 7.65 -4.95
C PHE A 235 2.09 8.88 -4.46
N GLY A 236 2.22 10.01 -5.14
CA GLY A 236 1.54 11.26 -4.80
C GLY A 236 0.01 11.19 -4.91
N SER A 237 -0.50 10.46 -5.90
CA SER A 237 -1.93 10.15 -6.05
C SER A 237 -2.41 9.05 -5.09
N GLY A 238 -1.48 8.39 -4.40
CA GLY A 238 -1.79 7.34 -3.43
C GLY A 238 -2.10 5.96 -4.02
N GLN A 239 -1.95 5.78 -5.34
CA GLN A 239 -2.12 4.52 -6.05
C GLN A 239 -0.96 3.53 -5.84
N MET A 240 0.20 4.03 -5.40
CA MET A 240 1.38 3.25 -5.00
C MET A 240 1.76 3.54 -3.55
N GLN A 241 2.14 2.51 -2.79
CA GLN A 241 2.59 2.63 -1.40
C GLN A 241 4.12 2.75 -1.30
N LEU A 242 4.60 3.36 -0.21
CA LEU A 242 6.03 3.63 0.03
C LEU A 242 6.95 2.40 -0.17
N PRO A 243 6.61 1.17 0.26
CA PRO A 243 7.48 0.01 0.01
C PRO A 243 7.78 -0.23 -1.48
N PHE A 244 6.81 0.02 -2.37
CA PHE A 244 7.00 -0.14 -3.81
C PHE A 244 7.83 0.99 -4.42
N VAL A 245 7.73 2.20 -3.87
CA VAL A 245 8.61 3.33 -4.25
C VAL A 245 10.06 2.99 -3.92
N LEU A 246 10.31 2.45 -2.72
CA LEU A 246 11.65 2.02 -2.31
C LEU A 246 12.18 0.88 -3.19
N GLN A 247 11.33 -0.07 -3.57
CA GLN A 247 11.68 -1.13 -4.51
C GLN A 247 12.06 -0.56 -5.89
N SER A 248 11.28 0.39 -6.40
CA SER A 248 11.54 1.06 -7.69
C SER A 248 12.87 1.82 -7.66
N ALA A 249 13.15 2.54 -6.57
CA ALA A 249 14.41 3.26 -6.36
C ALA A 249 15.62 2.31 -6.32
N GLU A 250 15.46 1.13 -5.74
CA GLU A 250 16.51 0.11 -5.68
C GLU A 250 16.81 -0.49 -7.07
N VAL A 251 15.79 -0.67 -7.92
CA VAL A 251 15.98 -1.04 -9.34
C VAL A 251 16.65 0.08 -10.12
N MET A 252 16.23 1.34 -9.93
CA MET A 252 16.87 2.51 -10.53
C MET A 252 18.36 2.58 -10.18
N LYS A 253 18.70 2.41 -8.90
CA LYS A 253 20.08 2.37 -8.43
C LYS A 253 20.90 1.26 -9.09
N THR A 254 20.30 0.08 -9.23
CA THR A 254 20.92 -1.06 -9.91
C THR A 254 21.23 -0.72 -11.37
N ALA A 255 20.26 -0.13 -12.08
CA ALA A 255 20.42 0.26 -13.48
C ALA A 255 21.49 1.33 -13.68
N VAL A 256 21.50 2.38 -12.85
CA VAL A 256 22.50 3.46 -12.93
C VAL A 256 23.90 2.94 -12.66
N ALA A 257 24.08 2.10 -11.63
CA ALA A 257 25.37 1.48 -11.33
C ALA A 257 25.86 0.57 -12.47
N TYR A 258 24.94 -0.07 -13.20
CA TYR A 258 25.26 -0.88 -14.36
C TYR A 258 25.69 -0.02 -15.57
N LEU A 259 25.04 1.13 -15.78
CA LEU A 259 25.30 2.03 -16.92
C LEU A 259 26.51 2.95 -16.70
N GLU A 260 26.89 3.24 -15.46
CA GLU A 260 28.00 4.14 -15.10
C GLU A 260 29.32 3.82 -15.83
N PRO A 261 29.77 2.56 -15.95
CA PRO A 261 30.99 2.21 -16.69
C PRO A 261 30.92 2.49 -18.20
N HIS A 262 29.72 2.59 -18.76
CA HIS A 262 29.46 2.82 -20.19
C HIS A 262 29.27 4.31 -20.52
N MET A 263 29.27 5.18 -19.51
CA MET A 263 29.18 6.61 -19.74
C MET A 263 30.46 7.15 -20.39
N PRO A 264 30.35 8.07 -21.36
CA PRO A 264 31.51 8.68 -21.96
C PRO A 264 32.32 9.41 -20.88
N LYS A 265 33.53 8.94 -20.64
CA LYS A 265 34.50 9.68 -19.83
C LYS A 265 34.76 11.00 -20.56
N ALA A 266 34.67 12.12 -19.84
CA ALA A 266 35.00 13.43 -20.40
C ALA A 266 36.50 13.50 -20.74
N GLU A 267 36.89 12.93 -21.88
CA GLU A 267 38.24 13.07 -22.41
C GLU A 267 38.38 14.47 -23.03
N GLY A 268 39.11 15.36 -22.32
CA GLY A 268 39.61 16.62 -22.89
C GLY A 268 38.87 17.91 -22.51
N GLY A 269 37.87 17.88 -21.64
CA GLY A 269 37.24 19.10 -21.13
C GLY A 269 38.10 19.81 -20.08
N ARG A 270 38.39 21.12 -20.26
CA ARG A 270 38.93 21.97 -19.18
C ARG A 270 38.08 21.77 -17.93
N SER A 271 38.71 21.24 -16.86
CA SER A 271 38.07 21.09 -15.55
C SER A 271 37.41 22.41 -15.14
N ARG A 272 36.10 22.37 -14.84
CA ARG A 272 35.34 23.51 -14.29
C ARG A 272 35.60 23.72 -12.78
N GLY A 273 36.55 22.98 -12.21
CA GLY A 273 36.83 22.95 -10.77
C GLY A 273 36.43 21.62 -10.12
N THR A 274 36.74 21.46 -8.83
CA THR A 274 36.38 20.29 -8.02
C THR A 274 35.15 20.62 -7.18
N MET A 275 34.11 19.78 -7.25
CA MET A 275 32.93 19.87 -6.39
C MET A 275 32.91 18.66 -5.43
N VAL A 276 32.63 18.92 -4.16
CA VAL A 276 32.44 17.88 -3.14
C VAL A 276 30.95 17.81 -2.83
N LEU A 277 30.32 16.70 -3.18
CA LEU A 277 28.94 16.38 -2.83
C LEU A 277 28.93 15.38 -1.67
N ALA A 278 28.37 15.79 -0.53
CA ALA A 278 28.21 14.92 0.63
C ALA A 278 26.76 14.42 0.69
N THR A 279 26.56 13.12 0.47
CA THR A 279 25.26 12.45 0.56
C THR A 279 25.18 11.55 1.80
N VAL A 280 23.97 11.23 2.23
CA VAL A 280 23.74 10.31 3.35
C VAL A 280 23.78 8.88 2.82
N LYS A 281 24.54 7.99 3.48
CA LYS A 281 24.68 6.60 3.09
C LYS A 281 23.31 5.90 3.08
N GLY A 282 22.86 5.49 1.88
CA GLY A 282 21.58 4.81 1.70
C GLY A 282 20.39 5.74 1.42
N ASP A 283 20.62 7.04 1.23
CA ASP A 283 19.58 7.97 0.76
C ASP A 283 19.25 7.69 -0.70
N VAL A 284 18.02 7.28 -0.99
CA VAL A 284 17.55 7.00 -2.36
C VAL A 284 17.59 8.22 -3.29
N HIS A 285 17.63 9.43 -2.73
CA HIS A 285 17.81 10.65 -3.52
C HIS A 285 19.28 10.89 -3.93
N ASP A 286 20.22 10.02 -3.55
CA ASP A 286 21.63 10.10 -3.95
C ASP A 286 21.82 9.89 -5.47
N ILE A 287 20.95 9.10 -6.10
CA ILE A 287 21.01 8.79 -7.54
C ILE A 287 21.04 10.07 -8.38
N GLY A 288 20.07 10.97 -8.17
CA GLY A 288 19.99 12.24 -8.90
C GLY A 288 21.02 13.29 -8.44
N LYS A 289 21.73 13.06 -7.34
CA LYS A 289 22.84 13.92 -6.88
C LYS A 289 24.19 13.48 -7.46
N ASN A 290 24.31 12.21 -7.85
CA ASN A 290 25.53 11.60 -8.38
C ASN A 290 25.55 11.55 -9.92
N LEU A 291 24.38 11.53 -10.56
CA LEU A 291 24.21 11.80 -12.00
C LEU A 291 24.48 13.28 -12.31
#